data_AF-A0A2M7JL13-F1
#
_entry.id   AF-A0A2M7JL13-F1
#
_cell.length_a   1.000
_cell.length_b   1.000
_cell.length_c   1.000
_cell.angle_alpha   90.00
_cell.angle_beta   90.00
_cell.angle_gamma   90.00
#
_symmetry.space_group_name_H-M   'P 1'
#
loop_
_entity.id
_entity.type
_entity.pdbx_description
1 polymer ?
#
loop_
_entity_poly.entity_id
_entity_poly.type
_entity_poly.pdbx_seq_one_letter_code
_entity_poly.pdbx_strand_id
1 'polypeptide(L)' 'MESITYYFCCDECENKDFRPVYNFSLHFHSVNFSDDLIYDESVDALYQCTKCRKTFSRKEIEDKLAELRKMKKQPPD' A
#
# COMPACT_ATOMS: atom_id res chain seq x y z
N MET A 1 -2.47 -10.07 31.15
CA MET A 1 -1.63 -9.45 30.10
C MET A 1 -2.52 -8.55 29.29
N GLU A 2 -2.21 -7.26 29.23
CA GLU A 2 -2.91 -6.32 28.35
C GLU A 2 -2.24 -6.33 26.97
N SER A 3 -2.99 -6.71 25.94
CA SER A 3 -2.53 -6.64 24.54
C SER A 3 -2.98 -5.31 23.93
N ILE A 4 -2.03 -4.51 23.45
CA ILE A 4 -2.34 -3.29 22.72
C ILE A 4 -2.28 -3.59 21.22
N THR A 5 -3.37 -3.36 20.50
CA THR A 5 -3.44 -3.48 19.03
C THR A 5 -3.32 -2.11 18.38
N TYR A 6 -2.41 -1.99 17.42
CA TYR A 6 -2.29 -0.79 16.58
C TYR A 6 -2.85 -1.09 15.20
N TYR A 7 -3.64 -0.15 14.69
CA TYR A 7 -4.19 -0.21 13.35
C TYR A 7 -3.43 0.76 12.46
N PHE A 8 -3.35 0.42 11.18
CA PHE A 8 -3.00 1.39 10.17
C PHE A 8 -4.15 2.41 10.04
N CYS A 9 -3.84 3.69 10.13
CA CYS A 9 -4.80 4.77 9.95
C CYS A 9 -4.42 5.59 8.71
N CYS A 10 -5.43 6.10 8.02
CA CYS A 10 -5.26 7.02 6.92
C CYS A 10 -4.53 8.27 7.42
N ASP A 11 -3.45 8.65 6.76
CA ASP A 11 -2.63 9.81 7.13
C ASP A 11 -3.32 11.15 6.89
N GLU A 12 -4.42 11.16 6.14
CA GLU A 12 -5.19 12.38 5.85
C GLU A 12 -6.37 12.61 6.81
N CYS A 13 -7.06 11.54 7.22
CA CYS A 13 -8.32 11.66 7.95
C CYS A 13 -8.46 10.71 9.16
N GLU A 14 -7.37 10.02 9.51
CA GLU A 14 -7.22 9.10 10.65
C GLU A 14 -8.19 7.91 10.64
N ASN A 15 -8.90 7.71 9.54
CA ASN A 15 -9.81 6.59 9.35
C ASN A 15 -9.05 5.27 9.27
N LYS A 16 -9.59 4.22 9.88
CA LYS A 16 -9.01 2.86 9.89
C LYS A 16 -9.65 1.91 8.88
N ASP A 17 -10.75 2.32 8.25
CA ASP A 17 -11.54 1.48 7.37
C ASP A 17 -11.12 1.68 5.90
N PHE A 18 -10.78 0.58 5.24
CA PHE A 18 -10.31 0.57 3.86
C PHE A 18 -11.04 -0.48 3.04
N ARG A 19 -11.29 -0.17 1.77
CA ARG A 19 -11.80 -1.14 0.78
C ARG A 19 -10.69 -1.50 -0.22
N PRO A 20 -10.55 -2.78 -0.61
CA PRO A 20 -9.63 -3.17 -1.66
C PRO A 20 -10.11 -2.65 -3.01
N VAL A 21 -9.18 -2.19 -3.83
CA VAL A 21 -9.39 -1.78 -5.22
C VAL A 21 -8.29 -2.45 -6.05
N TYR A 22 -8.68 -3.18 -7.09
CA TYR A 22 -7.74 -3.82 -8.00
C TYR A 22 -7.59 -2.99 -9.26
N ASN A 23 -6.35 -2.69 -9.61
CA ASN A 23 -6.00 -2.09 -10.88
C ASN A 23 -5.41 -3.16 -11.78
N PHE A 24 -5.85 -3.17 -13.04
CA PHE A 24 -5.36 -4.07 -14.08
C PHE A 24 -4.61 -3.22 -15.09
N SER A 25 -3.32 -3.49 -15.29
CA SER A 25 -2.48 -2.69 -16.17
C SER A 25 -1.74 -3.57 -17.18
N LEU A 26 -1.52 -3.00 -18.36
CA LEU A 26 -0.72 -3.56 -19.43
C LEU A 26 0.45 -2.61 -19.65
N HIS A 27 1.66 -3.09 -19.40
CA HIS A 27 2.86 -2.30 -19.64
C HIS A 27 3.53 -2.79 -20.92
N PHE A 28 3.61 -1.91 -21.92
CA PHE A 28 4.28 -2.22 -23.19
C PHE A 28 5.75 -1.81 -23.12
N HIS A 29 6.64 -2.71 -23.54
CA HIS A 29 8.06 -2.46 -23.63
C HIS A 29 8.53 -2.70 -25.07
N SER A 30 9.11 -1.66 -25.68
CA SER A 30 9.81 -1.80 -26.96
C SER A 30 11.18 -2.43 -26.70
N VAL A 31 11.46 -3.55 -27.33
CA VAL A 31 12.81 -4.12 -27.35
C VAL A 31 13.55 -3.60 -28.58
N ASN A 32 14.77 -3.08 -28.38
CA ASN A 32 15.66 -2.81 -29.49
C ASN A 32 15.82 -4.12 -30.28
N PHE A 33 15.66 -4.09 -31.60
CA PHE A 33 15.76 -5.22 -32.54
C PHE A 33 14.47 -5.95 -32.99
N SER A 34 13.26 -5.51 -32.63
CA SER A 34 12.02 -5.98 -33.29
C SER A 34 10.97 -4.87 -33.42
N ASP A 35 10.13 -4.91 -34.47
CA ASP A 35 8.90 -4.10 -34.60
C ASP A 35 7.78 -4.60 -33.66
N ASP A 36 7.98 -5.74 -32.99
CA ASP A 36 7.01 -6.32 -32.04
C ASP A 36 7.09 -5.67 -30.65
N LEU A 37 5.92 -5.23 -30.15
CA LEU A 37 5.73 -4.77 -28.78
C LEU A 37 5.52 -5.98 -27.86
N ILE A 38 6.40 -6.13 -26.86
CA ILE A 38 6.17 -7.08 -25.76
C ILE A 38 5.35 -6.36 -24.68
N TYR A 39 4.41 -7.06 -24.05
CA TYR A 39 3.63 -6.52 -22.95
C TYR A 39 3.70 -7.41 -21.72
N ASP A 40 3.66 -6.78 -20.55
CA ASP A 40 3.47 -7.43 -19.26
C ASP A 40 2.12 -7.03 -18.68
N GLU A 41 1.35 -8.01 -18.21
CA GLU A 41 0.10 -7.80 -17.48
C GLU A 41 0.37 -7.77 -15.97
N SER A 42 -0.09 -6.73 -15.26
CA SER A 42 -0.04 -6.68 -13.80
C SER A 42 -1.42 -6.41 -13.19
N VAL A 43 -1.65 -7.05 -12.05
CA VAL A 43 -2.79 -6.76 -11.18
C VAL A 43 -2.27 -6.21 -9.86
N ASP A 44 -2.55 -4.94 -9.60
CA ASP A 44 -2.11 -4.25 -8.40
C ASP A 44 -3.27 -4.08 -7.41
N ALA A 45 -3.05 -4.48 -6.17
CA ALA A 45 -4.01 -4.29 -5.09
C ALA A 45 -3.70 -2.97 -4.33
N LEU A 46 -4.64 -2.04 -4.41
CA LEU A 46 -4.65 -0.80 -3.64
C LEU A 46 -5.74 -0.86 -2.56
N TYR A 47 -5.55 -0.10 -1.49
CA TYR A 47 -6.47 0.01 -0.37
C TYR A 47 -6.96 1.45 -0.29
N GLN A 48 -8.24 1.65 -0.56
CA GLN A 48 -8.85 2.97 -0.56
C GLN A 48 -9.52 3.26 0.78
N CYS A 49 -9.16 4.40 1.39
CA CYS A 49 -9.83 4.91 2.58
C CYS A 49 -11.32 5.14 2.29
N THR A 50 -12.20 4.58 3.12
CA THR A 50 -13.65 4.72 2.93
C THR A 50 -14.17 6.13 3.19
N LYS A 51 -13.38 6.99 3.84
CA LYS A 51 -13.76 8.36 4.22
C LYS A 51 -13.26 9.42 3.22
N CYS A 52 -11.95 9.53 3.01
CA CYS A 52 -11.37 10.55 2.10
C CYS A 52 -11.08 10.04 0.68
N ARG A 53 -11.23 8.73 0.43
CA ARG A 53 -10.93 8.06 -0.86
C ARG A 53 -9.46 8.06 -1.30
N LYS A 54 -8.53 8.51 -0.45
CA LYS A 54 -7.09 8.33 -0.65
C LYS A 54 -6.75 6.84 -0.72
N THR A 55 -5.86 6.47 -1.64
CA THR A 55 -5.45 5.09 -1.90
C THR A 55 -4.04 4.85 -1.40
N PHE A 56 -3.78 3.63 -0.92
CA PHE A 56 -2.48 3.18 -0.45
C PHE A 56 -2.15 1.83 -1.08
N SER A 57 -0.91 1.64 -1.49
CA SER A 57 -0.40 0.33 -1.88
C SER A 57 -0.22 -0.56 -0.65
N ARG A 58 -0.19 -1.88 -0.89
CA ARG A 58 0.16 -2.84 0.16
C ARG A 58 1.50 -2.52 0.82
N LYS A 59 2.49 -2.13 0.01
CA LYS A 59 3.83 -1.79 0.47
C LYS A 59 3.81 -0.59 1.42
N GLU A 60 3.08 0.47 1.08
CA GLU A 60 2.95 1.65 1.95
C GLU A 60 2.31 1.32 3.30
N ILE A 61 1.32 0.42 3.32
CA ILE A 61 0.69 -0.03 4.57
C ILE A 61 1.69 -0.82 5.42
N GLU A 62 2.40 -1.76 4.80
CA GLU A 62 3.40 -2.59 5.48
C GLU A 62 4.56 -1.75 6.03
N ASP A 63 5.03 -0.77 5.26
CA ASP A 63 6.09 0.16 5.67
C ASP A 63 5.67 1.00 6.88
N LYS A 64 4.47 1.61 6.85
CA LYS A 64 3.94 2.39 7.98
C LYS A 64 3.72 1.54 9.23
N LEU A 65 3.25 0.30 9.09
CA LEU A 65 3.13 -0.64 10.21
C LEU A 65 4.50 -1.03 10.77
N ALA A 66 5.52 -1.16 9.91
CA ALA A 66 6.89 -1.42 10.33
C ALA A 66 7.49 -0.23 11.11
N GLU A 67 7.18 1.01 10.72
CA GLU A 67 7.56 2.20 11.48
C GLU A 67 6.92 2.25 12.87
N LEU A 68 5.62 1.96 12.97
CA LEU A 68 4.92 1.86 14.26
C LEU A 68 5.56 0.82 15.20
N ARG A 69 6.01 -0.32 14.65
CA ARG A 69 6.75 -1.33 15.41
C ARG A 69 8.10 -0.81 15.94
N LYS A 70 8.80 0.03 15.18
CA LYS A 70 10.09 0.61 15.59
C LYS A 70 9.92 1.63 16.72
N MET A 71 8.91 2.50 16.64
CA MET A 71 8.63 3.52 17.66
C MET A 71 8.36 2.91 19.05
N LYS A 72 7.83 1.69 19.12
CA LYS A 72 7.55 1.00 20.40
C LYS A 72 8.72 0.15 20.93
N LYS A 73 9.79 -0.03 20.15
CA LYS A 73 11.02 -0.72 20.60
C LYS A 73 12.00 0.19 21.32
N GLN A 74 11.86 1.51 21.23
CA GLN A 74 12.59 2.46 22.08
C GLN A 74 11.71 2.79 23.30
N PRO A 75 12.09 2.40 24.52
CA PRO A 75 11.47 2.98 25.71
C PRO A 75 11.75 4.50 25.71
N PRO A 76 10.80 5.34 26.18
CA PRO A 76 11.14 6.73 26.49
C PRO A 76 12.25 6.74 27.55
N ASP A 77 13.31 7.51 27.31
CA ASP A 77 14.33 7.89 28.32
C ASP A 77 13.66 8.57 29.53
#